data_AF-A0A6F8YEP7-F1
#
_entry.id   AF-A0A6F8YEP7-F1
#
_cell.length_a   1.000
_cell.length_b   1.000
_cell.length_c   1.000
_cell.angle_alpha   90.00
_cell.angle_beta   90.00
_cell.angle_gamma   90.00
#
_symmetry.space_group_name_H-M   'P 1'
#
loop_
_entity.id
_entity.type
_entity.pdbx_description
1 polymer ?
#
loop_
_entity_poly.entity_id
_entity_poly.type
_entity_poly.pdbx_seq_one_letter_code
_entity_poly.pdbx_strand_id
1 'polypeptide(L)' 'MRLLRRLGDDRRPHPAPFRGGRNTWSNTIAACDGCNQRKGDRTPAEAGMRSRFEPATPSWASLAR' A
#
# COMPACT_ATOMS: atom_id res chain seq x y z
N MET A 1 3.11 -12.29 -6.87
CA MET A 1 2.18 -11.23 -6.41
C MET A 1 2.51 -10.89 -4.97
N ARG A 2 2.78 -9.62 -4.67
CA ARG A 2 3.14 -9.13 -3.34
C ARG A 2 2.25 -7.96 -2.96
N LEU A 3 2.07 -7.72 -1.66
CA LEU A 3 1.30 -6.58 -1.16
C LEU A 3 2.16 -5.30 -1.24
N LEU A 4 1.65 -4.30 -1.96
CA LEU A 4 2.18 -2.96 -2.04
C LEU A 4 1.54 -2.09 -0.96
N ARG A 5 2.35 -1.65 -0.01
CA ARG A 5 1.90 -0.74 1.06
C ARG A 5 2.11 0.73 0.67
N ARG A 6 1.07 1.57 0.75
CA ARG A 6 1.23 3.03 0.90
C ARG A 6 1.87 3.27 2.25
N LEU A 7 3.19 3.43 2.28
CA LEU A 7 3.86 3.99 3.44
C LEU A 7 3.35 5.44 3.57
N GLY A 8 2.89 5.88 4.76
CA GLY A 8 2.49 7.28 4.97
C GLY A 8 1.22 7.61 5.77
N ASP A 9 0.47 6.66 6.33
CA ASP A 9 -0.74 7.02 7.13
C ASP A 9 -0.92 6.17 8.40
N ASP A 10 0.07 6.18 9.28
CA ASP A 10 -0.15 5.79 10.68
C ASP A 10 0.85 6.62 11.51
N ARG A 11 0.35 7.50 12.37
CA ARG A 11 1.10 8.57 13.06
C ARG A 11 2.12 8.04 14.10
N ARG A 12 3.18 7.32 13.71
CA ARG A 12 4.29 6.98 14.61
C ARG A 12 5.67 7.02 13.94
N PRO A 13 6.69 7.66 14.56
CA PRO A 13 8.07 7.57 14.12
C PRO A 13 8.68 6.26 14.66
N HIS A 14 8.99 5.29 13.78
CA HIS A 14 9.84 4.14 14.10
C HIS A 14 10.93 4.03 13.03
N PRO A 15 12.22 4.00 13.39
CA PRO A 15 13.32 3.81 12.45
C PRO A 15 13.59 2.31 12.27
N ALA A 16 13.03 1.71 11.22
CA ALA A 16 13.35 0.35 10.79
C ALA A 16 13.04 0.20 9.28
N PRO A 17 13.73 -0.70 8.56
CA PRO A 17 13.82 -0.70 7.09
C PRO A 17 12.51 -1.01 6.31
N PHE A 18 11.38 -1.10 7.00
CA PHE A 18 10.04 -1.18 6.42
C PHE A 18 9.16 -0.26 7.25
N ARG A 19 8.80 0.94 6.77
CA ARG A 19 8.33 2.06 7.62
C ARG A 19 7.08 1.75 8.47
N GLY A 20 7.29 1.08 9.61
CA GLY A 20 6.63 1.08 10.92
C GLY A 20 5.12 0.86 11.09
N GLY A 21 4.28 1.01 10.07
CA GLY A 21 2.82 0.97 10.26
C GLY A 21 2.18 -0.37 9.89
N ARG A 22 0.94 -0.54 10.34
CA ARG A 22 0.14 -1.76 10.11
C ARG A 22 -0.31 -1.87 8.67
N ASN A 23 -0.58 -3.10 8.24
CA ASN A 23 -1.34 -3.35 7.01
C ASN A 23 -2.82 -3.09 7.30
N THR A 24 -3.42 -2.17 6.56
CA THR A 24 -4.84 -1.85 6.59
C THR A 24 -5.40 -1.92 5.17
N TRP A 25 -6.71 -2.10 5.04
CA TRP A 25 -7.40 -2.05 3.75
C TRP A 25 -7.16 -0.73 3.00
N SER A 26 -7.02 0.37 3.73
CA SER A 26 -6.78 1.71 3.17
C SER A 26 -5.35 1.96 2.71
N ASN A 27 -4.38 1.12 3.10
CA ASN A 27 -2.97 1.35 2.80
C ASN A 27 -2.29 0.19 2.07
N THR A 28 -3.00 -0.88 1.73
CA THR A 28 -2.43 -2.09 1.14
C THR A 28 -3.18 -2.51 -0.12
N ILE A 29 -2.44 -2.71 -1.23
CA ILE A 29 -2.98 -3.23 -2.49
C ILE A 29 -2.14 -4.38 -3.01
N ALA A 30 -2.69 -5.26 -3.83
CA ALA A 30 -1.90 -6.26 -4.54
C ALA A 30 -1.06 -5.61 -5.66
N ALA A 31 0.18 -6.05 -5.83
CA ALA A 31 1.06 -5.66 -6.93
C ALA A 31 1.87 -6.84 -7.48
N CYS A 32 2.32 -6.72 -8.73
CA CYS A 32 3.31 -7.64 -9.29
C CYS A 32 4.70 -7.39 -8.69
N ASP A 33 5.58 -8.38 -8.79
CA ASP A 33 6.95 -8.28 -8.27
C ASP A 33 7.71 -7.09 -8.87
N GLY A 34 7.58 -6.81 -10.17
CA GLY A 34 8.20 -5.64 -10.80
C GLY A 34 7.73 -4.29 -10.23
N CYS A 35 6.43 -4.12 -9.99
CA CYS A 35 5.90 -2.92 -9.34
C CYS A 35 6.36 -2.79 -7.88
N ASN A 36 6.41 -3.91 -7.15
CA ASN A 36 6.88 -3.92 -5.78
C ASN A 36 8.37 -3.56 -5.69
N GLN A 37 9.19 -4.09 -6.59
CA GLN A 37 10.62 -3.75 -6.70
C GLN A 37 10.82 -2.29 -7.12
N ARG A 38 10.03 -1.79 -8.09
CA ARG A 38 10.08 -0.38 -8.50
C ARG A 38 9.76 0.56 -7.33
N LYS A 39 8.77 0.23 -6.50
CA LYS A 39 8.47 1.01 -5.29
C LYS A 39 9.65 0.96 -4.29
N GLY A 40 10.13 -0.23 -3.96
CA GLY A 40 11.11 -0.43 -2.89
C GLY A 40 10.59 0.09 -1.54
N ASP A 41 11.42 0.81 -0.80
CA ASP A 41 11.11 1.34 0.55
C ASP A 41 10.46 2.73 0.54
N ARG A 42 10.05 3.18 -0.64
CA ARG A 42 9.36 4.45 -0.87
C ARG A 42 7.85 4.29 -0.78
N THR A 43 7.12 5.38 -0.57
CA THR A 43 5.68 5.41 -0.86
C THR A 43 5.44 5.28 -2.39
N PRO A 44 4.27 4.84 -2.87
CA PRO A 44 3.94 4.90 -4.29
C PRO A 44 4.14 6.32 -4.87
N ALA A 45 3.77 7.37 -4.14
CA ALA A 45 3.96 8.75 -4.56
C ALA A 45 5.45 9.13 -4.69
N GLU A 46 6.29 8.77 -3.71
CA GLU A 46 7.75 8.94 -3.76
C GLU A 46 8.40 8.13 -4.89
N ALA A 47 7.80 7.02 -5.30
CA ALA A 47 8.24 6.23 -6.45
C ALA A 47 7.70 6.74 -7.80
N GLY A 48 6.95 7.85 -7.81
CA GLY A 48 6.29 8.39 -9.01
C GLY A 48 5.23 7.43 -9.58
N MET A 49 4.67 6.56 -8.74
CA MET A 49 3.65 5.58 -9.10
C MET A 49 2.27 6.11 -8.73
N ARG A 50 1.33 6.01 -9.67
CA ARG A 50 -0.10 6.31 -9.43
C ARG A 50 -0.86 5.00 -9.27
N SER A 51 -1.62 4.88 -8.18
CA SER A 51 -2.57 3.79 -8.01
C SER A 51 -3.72 3.94 -9.00
N ARG A 52 -4.20 2.83 -9.56
CA ARG A 52 -5.36 2.82 -10.47
C ARG A 52 -6.68 3.09 -9.75
N PHE A 53 -6.72 2.77 -8.46
CA PHE A 53 -7.86 2.96 -7.59
C PHE A 53 -7.34 3.32 -6.19
N GLU A 54 -8.19 3.98 -5.40
CA GLU A 54 -7.89 4.23 -4.00
C GLU A 54 -8.18 2.97 -3.18
N PRO A 55 -7.27 2.52 -2.31
CA PRO A 55 -7.53 1.36 -1.47
C PRO A 55 -8.63 1.70 -0.46
N ALA A 56 -9.64 0.85 -0.34
CA ALA A 56 -10.77 1.04 0.55
C ALA A 56 -11.16 -0.28 1.22
N THR A 57 -11.78 -0.18 2.40
CA THR A 57 -12.38 -1.35 3.06
C THR A 57 -13.51 -1.90 2.18
N PRO A 58 -13.46 -3.19 1.80
CA PRO A 58 -14.54 -3.77 1.02
C PRO A 58 -15.84 -3.78 1.83
N SER A 59 -16.95 -3.51 1.15
CA SER A 59 -18.30 -3.66 1.73
C SER A 59 -18.95 -4.94 1.21
N TRP A 60 -19.93 -5.47 1.94
CA TRP A 60 -20.71 -6.62 1.46
C TRP A 60 -21.34 -6.37 0.08
N ALA A 61 -21.84 -5.15 -0.16
CA ALA A 61 -22.37 -4.73 -1.45
C ALA A 61 -21.32 -4.76 -2.59
N SER A 62 -20.03 -4.55 -2.28
CA SER A 62 -18.95 -4.63 -3.26
C SER A 62 -18.53 -6.06 -3.60
N LEU A 63 -18.78 -7.02 -2.70
CA LEU A 63 -18.41 -8.43 -2.86
C LEU A 63 -19.53 -9.28 -3.46
N ALA A 64 -20.78 -8.86 -3.31
CA ALA A 64 -21.96 -9.59 -3.79
C ALA A 64 -22.25 -9.37 -5.30
N ARG A 65 -21.27 -8.89 -6.07
CA ARG A 65 -21.38 -8.69 -7.53
C ARG A 65 -20.79 -9.85 -8.32
#